data_AF-A0A9R1WFM0-F1
#
_entry.id   AF-A0A9R1WFM0-F1
#
_cell.length_a   1.000
_cell.length_b   1.000
_cell.length_c   1.000
_cell.angle_alpha   90.00
_cell.angle_beta   90.00
_cell.angle_gamma   90.00
#
_symmetry.space_group_name_H-M   'P 1'
#
loop_
_entity.id
_entity.type
_entity.pdbx_description
1 polymer ?
#
loop_
_entity_poly.entity_id
_entity_poly.type
_entity_poly.pdbx_seq_one_letter_code
_entity_poly.pdbx_strand_id
1 'polypeptide(L)'
;MIKRLEKKTNVFENFLRGISQVDMIPQLSVRDPFGPITTKGRPKNASRLTSCLVVPKKRTCSYCQRLGHYATSCSKRKVDESLQEKQ
;
A
#
# COMPACT_ATOMS: atom_id res chain seq x y z
N MET A 1 -60.47 -20.80 -44.15
CA MET A 1 -60.84 -19.60 -43.38
C MET A 1 -59.96 -19.51 -42.15
N ILE A 2 -59.22 -18.41 -42.01
CA ILE A 2 -58.36 -18.09 -40.86
C ILE A 2 -59.24 -17.59 -39.70
N LYS A 3 -58.98 -18.09 -38.48
CA LYS A 3 -59.28 -17.52 -37.13
C LYS A 3 -58.87 -18.64 -36.14
N ARG A 4 -58.00 -18.48 -35.14
CA ARG A 4 -57.79 -17.38 -34.19
C ARG A 4 -56.45 -17.68 -33.49
N LEU A 5 -55.49 -16.75 -33.50
CA LEU A 5 -54.33 -16.82 -32.60
C LEU A 5 -54.83 -16.49 -31.19
N GLU A 6 -54.95 -17.49 -30.31
CA GLU A 6 -55.20 -17.24 -28.90
C GLU A 6 -53.89 -17.00 -28.16
N LYS A 7 -53.72 -15.73 -27.80
CA LYS A 7 -52.70 -15.18 -26.92
C LYS A 7 -52.59 -16.00 -25.63
N LYS A 8 -51.45 -16.66 -25.43
CA LYS A 8 -50.96 -17.06 -24.09
C LYS A 8 -49.47 -16.75 -23.97
N THR A 9 -49.13 -15.48 -24.03
CA THR A 9 -47.77 -14.96 -23.78
C THR A 9 -47.82 -13.93 -22.66
N ASN A 10 -47.87 -14.37 -21.39
CA ASN A 10 -47.49 -13.49 -20.28
C ASN A 10 -47.28 -14.16 -18.91
N VAL A 11 -47.50 -15.46 -18.71
CA VAL A 11 -47.32 -16.06 -17.37
C VAL A 11 -45.94 -16.74 -17.24
N PHE A 12 -45.46 -17.40 -18.29
CA PHE A 12 -44.15 -18.05 -18.31
C PHE A 12 -42.98 -17.04 -18.37
N GLU A 13 -43.11 -16.02 -19.23
CA GLU A 13 -42.13 -14.92 -19.35
C GLU A 13 -41.94 -14.14 -18.04
N ASN A 14 -43.02 -13.95 -17.26
CA ASN A 14 -42.95 -13.27 -15.97
C ASN A 14 -42.40 -14.17 -14.85
N PHE A 15 -42.53 -15.49 -14.96
CA PHE A 15 -41.92 -16.45 -14.04
C PHE A 15 -40.40 -16.52 -14.22
N LEU A 16 -39.91 -16.48 -15.48
CA LEU A 16 -38.49 -16.49 -15.80
C LEU A 16 -37.78 -15.16 -15.47
N ARG A 17 -38.51 -14.04 -15.43
CA ARG A 17 -37.96 -12.72 -15.11
C ARG A 17 -37.64 -12.53 -13.62
N GLY A 18 -38.08 -13.44 -12.74
CA GLY A 18 -37.81 -13.43 -11.29
C GLY A 18 -36.66 -14.33 -10.82
N ILE A 19 -36.11 -15.18 -11.69
CA ILE A 19 -35.02 -16.13 -11.37
C ILE A 19 -33.65 -15.68 -11.85
N SER A 20 -33.52 -14.54 -12.53
CA SER A 20 -32.23 -14.06 -13.06
C SER A 20 -31.31 -13.42 -12.00
N GLN A 21 -31.60 -13.57 -10.71
CA GLN A 21 -30.78 -13.01 -9.62
C GLN A 21 -30.15 -14.09 -8.72
N VAL A 22 -29.73 -15.21 -9.32
CA VAL A 22 -28.87 -16.19 -8.63
C VAL A 22 -27.46 -16.28 -9.22
N ASP A 23 -27.17 -15.56 -10.31
CA ASP A 23 -25.88 -15.60 -11.02
C ASP A 23 -24.83 -14.58 -10.53
N MET A 24 -25.14 -13.80 -9.49
CA MET A 24 -24.20 -12.79 -8.95
C MET A 24 -23.56 -13.20 -7.61
N ILE A 25 -23.85 -14.40 -7.12
CA ILE A 25 -23.16 -14.96 -5.96
C ILE A 25 -22.03 -15.83 -6.51
N PRO A 26 -20.75 -15.52 -6.23
CA PRO A 26 -19.66 -16.43 -6.57
C PRO A 26 -19.96 -17.78 -5.92
N GLN A 27 -20.19 -18.81 -6.72
CA GLN A 27 -20.33 -20.16 -6.22
C GLN A 27 -18.97 -20.57 -5.62
N LEU A 28 -18.84 -20.46 -4.30
CA LEU A 28 -17.65 -20.86 -3.57
C LEU A 28 -17.57 -22.39 -3.62
N SER A 29 -16.84 -22.93 -4.59
CA SER A 29 -16.50 -24.35 -4.58
C SER A 29 -15.38 -24.59 -3.57
N VAL A 30 -15.73 -25.08 -2.39
CA VAL A 30 -14.73 -25.61 -1.45
C VAL A 30 -14.25 -26.94 -2.01
N ARG A 31 -13.01 -26.96 -2.50
CA ARG A 31 -12.33 -28.18 -2.96
C ARG A 31 -11.46 -28.67 -1.82
N ASP A 32 -11.64 -29.92 -1.38
CA ASP A 32 -10.69 -30.54 -0.48
C ASP A 32 -9.34 -30.71 -1.20
N PRO A 33 -8.22 -30.38 -0.55
CA PRO A 33 -6.92 -30.55 -1.15
C PRO A 33 -6.62 -32.03 -1.36
N PHE A 34 -6.35 -32.41 -2.61
CA PHE A 34 -5.99 -33.77 -3.00
C PHE A 34 -4.58 -34.22 -2.52
N GLY A 35 -3.92 -33.43 -1.66
CA GLY A 35 -2.59 -33.72 -1.14
C GLY A 35 -2.12 -32.67 -0.13
N PRO A 36 -0.91 -32.83 0.44
CA PRO A 36 -0.37 -31.90 1.43
C PRO A 36 -0.26 -30.48 0.85
N ILE A 37 -1.06 -29.54 1.36
CA ILE A 37 -0.91 -28.12 1.03
C ILE A 37 0.36 -27.62 1.74
N THR A 38 1.27 -26.97 1.01
CA THR A 38 2.37 -26.23 1.63
C THR A 38 1.77 -25.12 2.49
N THR A 39 1.92 -25.20 3.82
CA THR A 39 1.53 -24.11 4.70
C THR A 39 2.36 -22.88 4.30
N LYS A 40 1.73 -21.72 4.18
CA LYS A 40 2.45 -20.44 4.03
C LYS A 40 3.24 -20.25 5.32
N GLY A 41 4.45 -20.81 5.36
CA GLY A 41 5.29 -20.82 6.55
C GLY A 41 5.65 -19.40 6.97
N ARG A 42 6.26 -19.29 8.15
CA ARG A 42 6.85 -18.03 8.61
C ARG A 42 7.81 -17.53 7.52
N PRO A 43 7.66 -16.27 7.04
CA PRO A 43 8.59 -15.74 6.04
C PRO A 43 10.01 -15.78 6.64
N LYS A 44 10.94 -16.42 5.91
CA LYS A 44 12.34 -16.61 6.36
C LYS A 44 13.03 -15.29 6.68
N ASN A 45 12.60 -14.21 6.02
CA ASN A 45 13.13 -12.87 6.21
C ASN A 45 12.03 -11.97 6.79
N ALA A 46 12.35 -11.23 7.85
CA ALA A 46 11.43 -10.28 8.45
C ALA A 46 11.10 -9.20 7.42
N SER A 47 9.82 -9.07 7.05
CA SER A 47 9.31 -7.92 6.27
C SER A 47 9.34 -6.68 7.16
N ARG A 48 10.54 -6.15 7.43
CA ARG A 48 10.69 -4.78 7.93
C ARG A 48 10.57 -3.86 6.74
N LEU A 49 9.35 -3.59 6.33
CA LEU A 49 9.07 -2.36 5.62
C LEU A 49 9.43 -1.21 6.57
N THR A 50 10.63 -0.66 6.44
CA THR A 50 11.00 0.64 7.03
C THR A 50 10.19 1.71 6.34
N SER A 51 8.92 1.79 6.70
CA SER A 51 8.04 2.91 6.37
C SER A 51 8.32 4.02 7.39
N CYS A 52 8.25 5.26 6.93
CA CYS A 52 8.56 6.51 7.62
C CYS A 52 9.99 7.02 7.37
N LEU A 53 10.13 7.76 6.27
CA LEU A 53 10.97 8.95 6.13
C LEU A 53 12.09 9.08 7.17
N VAL A 54 13.22 8.42 6.93
CA VAL A 54 14.47 8.81 7.60
C VAL A 54 14.85 10.16 7.00
N VAL A 55 14.35 11.25 7.58
CA VAL A 55 14.82 12.60 7.27
C VAL A 55 16.34 12.56 7.37
N PRO A 56 17.09 12.95 6.33
CA PRO A 56 18.55 13.00 6.42
C PRO A 56 18.89 13.88 7.62
N LYS A 57 19.44 13.30 8.69
CA LYS A 57 19.90 14.06 9.85
C LYS A 57 20.89 15.08 9.30
N LYS A 58 20.48 16.35 9.26
CA LYS A 58 21.38 17.45 8.89
C LYS A 58 22.55 17.38 9.86
N ARG A 59 23.77 17.45 9.32
CA ARG A 59 24.97 17.37 10.14
C ARG A 59 25.04 18.58 11.07
N THR A 60 25.41 18.35 12.33
CA THR A 60 25.62 19.39 13.35
C THR A 60 27.11 19.73 13.43
N CYS A 61 27.45 21.00 13.44
CA CYS A 61 28.82 21.48 13.64
C CYS A 61 29.26 21.23 15.09
N SER A 62 30.42 20.58 15.31
CA SER A 62 30.92 20.29 16.67
C SER A 62 31.38 21.54 17.44
N TYR A 63 31.70 22.63 16.74
CA TYR A 63 32.14 23.89 17.37
C TYR A 63 30.95 24.72 17.87
N CYS A 64 30.01 25.04 16.98
CA CYS A 64 28.92 25.97 17.28
C CYS A 64 27.54 25.31 17.45
N GLN A 65 27.47 23.98 17.30
CA GLN A 65 26.27 23.16 17.47
C GLN A 65 25.12 23.50 16.51
N ARG A 66 25.38 24.27 15.44
CA ARG A 66 24.39 24.59 14.39
C ARG A 66 24.42 23.55 13.27
N LEU A 67 23.28 23.40 12.58
CA LEU A 67 23.14 22.48 11.46
C LEU A 67 23.73 23.05 10.16
N GLY A 68 24.18 22.17 9.25
CA GLY A 68 24.45 22.50 7.84
C GLY A 68 25.90 22.81 7.47
N HIS A 69 26.86 22.72 8.40
CA HIS A 69 28.29 22.93 8.10
C HIS A 69 29.20 22.11 9.03
N TYR A 70 30.46 21.93 8.64
CA TYR A 70 31.48 21.27 9.44
C TYR A 70 32.20 22.26 10.36
N ALA A 71 32.85 21.77 11.41
CA ALA A 71 33.66 22.61 12.29
C ALA A 71 34.81 23.32 11.54
N THR A 72 35.37 22.69 10.50
CA THR A 72 36.41 23.27 9.64
C THR A 72 35.92 24.46 8.81
N SER A 73 34.63 24.49 8.47
CA SER A 73 33.99 25.59 7.73
C SER A 73 33.15 26.49 8.65
N CYS A 74 33.34 26.43 9.97
CA CYS A 74 32.54 27.20 10.90
C CYS A 74 32.97 28.67 10.92
N SER A 75 32.05 29.58 10.60
CA SER A 75 32.34 31.03 10.62
C SER A 75 32.74 31.53 12.01
N LYS A 76 32.15 31.00 13.08
CA LYS A 76 32.54 31.37 14.46
C LYS A 76 34.02 31.05 14.72
N ARG A 77 34.43 29.82 14.36
CA ARG A 77 35.81 29.38 14.53
C ARG A 77 36.80 30.26 13.77
N LYS A 78 36.49 30.63 12.53
CA LYS A 78 37.33 31.54 11.72
C LYS A 78 37.48 32.93 12.36
N VAL A 79 36.39 33.45 12.93
CA VAL A 79 36.41 34.74 13.64
C VAL A 79 37.27 34.63 14.89
N ASP A 80 37.09 33.59 15.70
CA ASP A 80 37.83 33.39 16.95
C ASP A 80 39.34 33.17 16.70
N GLU A 81 39.71 32.41 15.66
CA GLU A 81 41.10 32.26 15.22
C GLU A 81 41.71 33.60 14.78
N SER A 82 40.96 34.43 14.04
CA SER A 82 41.43 35.76 13.61
C SER A 82 41.57 36.78 14.74
N LEU A 83 40.90 36.56 15.87
CA LEU A 83 41.05 37.37 17.08
C LEU A 83 42.28 36.95 17.89
N GLN A 84 42.62 35.66 17.89
CA GLN A 84 43.80 35.14 18.57
C GLN A 84 45.12 35.48 17.86
N GLU A 85 45.11 35.62 16.53
CA GLU A 85 46.32 36.02 15.77
C GLU A 85 46.70 37.50 15.97
N LYS A 86 45.82 38.31 16.56
CA LYS A 86 46.05 39.75 16.80
C LYS A 86 46.56 40.08 18.20
N GLN A 87 46.97 39.07 18.97
CA GLN A 87 47.48 39.20 20.33
C GLN A 87 48.94 38.74 20.37
#